data_AF-F9WYH8-F1
#
_entry.id   AF-F9WYH8-F1
#
_cell.length_a   1.000
_cell.length_b   1.000
_cell.length_c   1.000
_cell.angle_alpha   90.00
_cell.angle_beta   90.00
_cell.angle_gamma   90.00
#
_symmetry.space_group_name_H-M   'P 1'
#
loop_
_entity.id
_entity.type
_entity.pdbx_description
1 polymer ?
#
loop_
_entity_poly.entity_id
_entity_poly.type
_entity_poly.pdbx_seq_one_letter_code
_entity_poly.pdbx_strand_id
1 'polypeptide(L)'
;MTSLSLLRPEAFKYGVLAADRLPGLMLYGPPGTGKTLLARAVAKESKATVLEISGAQIYEKYVGEGEKMVRAVFSLAKKLSPCIVFIDEADAIFGSRSNAGNKTTHREIINQFLREWDGMGMSNVFIMVASNRPFDLDDAVLRRLPRRILVDLPVTKDRESILKIHLNDEILDDSVKLNELAEQTPLYSGSDLKNLCVSAALACVREENDLANSKQDDKDFKLPEKRTLSGRHFEKAIKEISASISEDMSSLTAIRKFDEQYGDRRGRRKKSAYGFGLGDGSVDESAARVRPPK
;
A
#
# COMPACT_ATOMS: atom_id res chain seq x y z
N MET A 1 -5.87 -11.48 -12.39
CA MET A 1 -7.31 -11.77 -12.61
C MET A 1 -7.93 -10.79 -13.58
N THR A 2 -7.74 -9.48 -13.38
CA THR A 2 -7.99 -8.45 -14.40
C THR A 2 -7.33 -8.81 -15.74
N SER A 3 -6.04 -9.19 -15.72
CA SER A 3 -5.33 -9.62 -16.92
C SER A 3 -5.88 -10.91 -17.54
N LEU A 4 -6.43 -11.86 -16.75
CA LEU A 4 -6.98 -13.13 -17.28
C LEU A 4 -8.31 -12.92 -17.99
N SER A 5 -9.16 -12.03 -17.47
CA SER A 5 -10.41 -11.63 -18.14
C SER A 5 -10.14 -10.89 -19.45
N LEU A 6 -9.06 -10.13 -19.51
CA LEU A 6 -8.63 -9.44 -20.74
C LEU A 6 -7.96 -10.39 -21.74
N LEU A 7 -7.18 -11.37 -21.25
CA LEU A 7 -6.45 -12.33 -22.10
C LEU A 7 -7.35 -13.42 -22.71
N ARG A 8 -8.38 -13.89 -22.00
CA ARG A 8 -9.30 -14.94 -22.49
C ARG A 8 -10.77 -14.58 -22.23
N PRO A 9 -11.33 -13.57 -22.93
CA PRO A 9 -12.70 -13.12 -22.70
C PRO A 9 -13.74 -14.23 -22.95
N GLU A 10 -13.51 -15.14 -23.90
CA GLU A 10 -14.43 -16.25 -24.19
C GLU A 10 -14.66 -17.19 -23.00
N ALA A 11 -13.65 -17.38 -22.14
CA ALA A 11 -13.76 -18.22 -20.95
C ALA A 11 -14.66 -17.61 -19.85
N PHE A 12 -14.93 -16.31 -19.94
CA PHE A 12 -15.80 -15.57 -19.01
C PHE A 12 -17.22 -15.39 -19.56
N LYS A 13 -17.56 -16.01 -20.70
CA LYS A 13 -18.90 -15.96 -21.31
C LYS A 13 -19.81 -17.13 -20.96
N TYR A 14 -19.28 -18.19 -20.33
CA TYR A 14 -20.08 -19.38 -19.96
C TYR A 14 -19.83 -19.84 -18.51
N GLY A 15 -20.78 -20.60 -17.97
CA GLY A 15 -20.69 -21.20 -16.64
C GLY A 15 -20.69 -20.18 -15.49
N VAL A 16 -20.07 -20.55 -14.37
CA VAL A 16 -20.02 -19.71 -13.15
C VAL A 16 -19.36 -18.35 -13.42
N LEU A 17 -18.39 -18.28 -14.32
CA LEU A 17 -17.68 -17.03 -14.67
C LEU A 17 -18.51 -16.06 -15.52
N ALA A 18 -19.58 -16.55 -16.15
CA ALA A 18 -20.56 -15.71 -16.83
C ALA A 18 -21.57 -15.08 -15.85
N ALA A 19 -21.93 -15.82 -14.81
CA ALA A 19 -22.94 -15.42 -13.83
C ALA A 19 -22.34 -14.64 -12.64
N ASP A 20 -21.11 -14.97 -12.23
CA ASP A 20 -20.49 -14.44 -11.02
C ASP A 20 -19.04 -14.03 -11.31
N ARG A 21 -18.87 -12.71 -11.50
CA ARG A 21 -17.55 -12.08 -11.66
C ARG A 21 -17.10 -11.54 -10.33
N LEU A 22 -15.82 -11.73 -9.99
CA LEU A 22 -15.23 -11.13 -8.79
C LEU A 22 -15.35 -9.61 -8.85
N PRO A 23 -16.22 -8.99 -8.04
CA PRO A 23 -16.65 -7.61 -8.25
C PRO A 23 -15.64 -6.60 -7.69
N GLY A 24 -14.70 -7.04 -6.85
CA GLY A 24 -13.60 -6.20 -6.42
C GLY A 24 -12.55 -6.89 -5.56
N LEU A 25 -11.50 -6.11 -5.27
CA LEU A 25 -10.34 -6.49 -4.48
C LEU A 25 -10.06 -5.42 -3.43
N MET A 26 -9.79 -5.85 -2.21
CA MET A 26 -9.34 -4.98 -1.12
C MET A 26 -7.84 -5.19 -0.85
N LEU A 27 -7.09 -4.10 -0.81
CA LEU A 27 -5.72 -4.02 -0.31
C LEU A 27 -5.77 -3.37 1.09
N TYR A 28 -5.27 -4.05 2.10
CA TYR A 28 -5.22 -3.50 3.46
C TYR A 28 -3.88 -3.80 4.11
N GLY A 29 -3.53 -2.99 5.11
CA GLY A 29 -2.27 -3.16 5.83
C GLY A 29 -1.79 -1.84 6.43
N PRO A 30 -0.68 -1.86 7.15
CA PRO A 30 -0.12 -0.68 7.77
C PRO A 30 0.13 0.47 6.78
N PRO A 31 0.10 1.74 7.22
CA PRO A 31 0.47 2.86 6.36
C PRO A 31 1.92 2.72 5.86
N GLY A 32 2.23 3.26 4.68
CA GLY A 32 3.59 3.25 4.13
C GLY A 32 4.05 1.92 3.51
N THR A 33 3.19 0.90 3.40
CA THR A 33 3.52 -0.39 2.73
C THR A 33 3.29 -0.39 1.22
N GLY A 34 2.97 0.76 0.61
CA GLY A 34 2.88 0.88 -0.85
C GLY A 34 1.58 0.38 -1.49
N LYS A 35 0.46 0.30 -0.75
CA LYS A 35 -0.86 -0.11 -1.28
C LYS A 35 -1.29 0.69 -2.52
N THR A 36 -1.19 2.02 -2.46
CA THR A 36 -1.47 2.94 -3.57
C THR A 36 -0.53 2.69 -4.76
N LEU A 37 0.76 2.46 -4.50
CA LEU A 37 1.74 2.16 -5.54
C LEU A 37 1.45 0.83 -6.22
N LEU A 38 1.09 -0.20 -5.44
CA LEU A 38 0.72 -1.52 -5.96
C LEU A 38 -0.52 -1.43 -6.86
N ALA A 39 -1.53 -0.68 -6.43
CA ALA A 39 -2.74 -0.46 -7.24
C ALA A 39 -2.41 0.23 -8.58
N ARG A 40 -1.58 1.27 -8.54
CA ARG A 40 -1.11 1.98 -9.75
C ARG A 40 -0.24 1.12 -10.65
N ALA A 41 0.57 0.22 -10.08
CA ALA A 41 1.36 -0.73 -10.86
C ALA A 41 0.47 -1.74 -11.59
N VAL A 42 -0.51 -2.32 -10.89
CA VAL A 42 -1.49 -3.25 -11.49
C VAL A 42 -2.31 -2.56 -12.58
N ALA A 43 -2.73 -1.33 -12.32
CA ALA A 43 -3.38 -0.45 -13.28
C ALA A 43 -2.56 -0.32 -14.58
N LYS A 44 -1.28 0.08 -14.45
CA LYS A 44 -0.36 0.25 -15.58
C LYS A 44 -0.12 -1.05 -16.36
N GLU A 45 0.00 -2.18 -15.67
CA GLU A 45 0.23 -3.49 -16.30
C GLU A 45 -1.02 -4.03 -17.02
N SER A 46 -2.20 -3.72 -16.49
CA SER A 46 -3.47 -4.24 -17.02
C SER A 46 -3.91 -3.64 -18.36
N LYS A 47 -3.27 -2.56 -18.84
CA LYS A 47 -3.69 -1.78 -20.03
C LYS A 47 -5.16 -1.29 -20.00
N ALA A 48 -5.81 -1.34 -18.84
CA ALA A 48 -7.17 -0.83 -18.64
C ALA A 48 -7.13 0.66 -18.27
N THR A 49 -8.21 1.38 -18.55
CA THR A 49 -8.38 2.76 -18.08
C THR A 49 -8.51 2.76 -16.57
N VAL A 50 -7.84 3.67 -15.86
CA VAL A 50 -7.85 3.69 -14.40
C VAL A 50 -8.43 5.00 -13.91
N LEU A 51 -9.46 4.89 -13.08
CA LEU A 51 -10.08 6.01 -12.37
C LEU A 51 -9.65 5.92 -10.91
N GLU A 52 -8.73 6.80 -10.50
CA GLU A 52 -8.30 6.94 -9.12
C GLU A 52 -9.17 7.96 -8.39
N ILE A 53 -9.67 7.58 -7.22
CA ILE A 53 -10.54 8.41 -6.39
C ILE A 53 -10.02 8.34 -4.97
N SER A 54 -9.72 9.48 -4.38
CA SER A 54 -9.41 9.55 -2.95
C SER A 54 -10.70 9.66 -2.14
N GLY A 55 -10.74 8.98 -1.00
CA GLY A 55 -11.87 9.09 -0.07
C GLY A 55 -12.18 10.50 0.39
N ALA A 56 -11.17 11.38 0.43
CA ALA A 56 -11.35 12.79 0.75
C ALA A 56 -12.15 13.56 -0.33
N GLN A 57 -12.01 13.19 -1.62
CA GLN A 57 -12.65 13.90 -2.73
C GLN A 57 -14.16 13.68 -2.80
N ILE A 58 -14.65 12.56 -2.27
CA ILE A 58 -16.10 12.26 -2.23
C ILE A 58 -16.78 13.06 -1.11
N TYR A 59 -16.04 13.45 -0.08
CA TYR A 59 -16.56 14.13 1.10
C TYR A 59 -16.32 15.65 1.03
N GLU A 60 -17.09 16.35 0.19
CA GLU A 60 -17.19 17.81 0.26
C GLU A 60 -18.28 18.25 1.25
N LYS A 61 -18.12 19.43 1.85
CA LYS A 61 -18.99 19.94 2.95
C LYS A 61 -20.46 20.16 2.54
N TYR A 62 -20.80 19.98 1.26
CA TYR A 62 -22.13 20.24 0.72
C TYR A 62 -22.97 18.95 0.63
N VAL A 63 -24.15 19.00 1.24
CA VAL A 63 -25.10 17.89 1.27
C VAL A 63 -25.58 17.57 -0.15
N GLY A 64 -25.43 16.30 -0.57
CA GLY A 64 -25.92 15.80 -1.87
C GLY A 64 -24.93 15.88 -3.04
N GLU A 65 -23.78 16.55 -2.88
CA GLU A 65 -22.73 16.54 -3.92
C GLU A 65 -21.97 15.21 -3.97
N GLY A 66 -21.74 14.58 -2.81
CA GLY A 66 -21.10 13.27 -2.72
C GLY A 66 -21.85 12.17 -3.49
N GLU A 67 -23.18 12.12 -3.40
CA GLU A 67 -23.99 11.15 -4.16
C GLU A 67 -23.90 11.36 -5.67
N LYS A 68 -23.95 12.62 -6.12
CA LYS A 68 -23.83 12.96 -7.54
C LYS A 68 -22.45 12.58 -8.07
N MET A 69 -21.39 12.85 -7.30
CA MET A 69 -20.03 12.47 -7.63
C MET A 69 -19.90 10.95 -7.77
N VAL A 70 -20.45 10.17 -6.81
CA VAL A 70 -20.46 8.71 -6.88
C VAL A 70 -21.16 8.22 -8.15
N ARG A 71 -22.35 8.75 -8.48
CA ARG A 71 -23.06 8.41 -9.73
C ARG A 71 -22.25 8.78 -10.97
N ALA A 72 -21.62 9.96 -10.98
CA ALA A 72 -20.83 10.43 -12.10
C ALA A 72 -19.60 9.55 -12.34
N VAL A 73 -18.89 9.18 -11.27
CA VAL A 73 -17.77 8.24 -11.30
C VAL A 73 -18.17 6.92 -11.92
N PHE A 74 -19.25 6.31 -11.44
CA PHE A 74 -19.66 5.00 -11.93
C PHE A 74 -20.21 5.05 -13.35
N SER A 75 -20.89 6.13 -13.72
CA SER A 75 -21.31 6.39 -15.10
C SER A 75 -20.10 6.53 -16.03
N LEU A 76 -19.05 7.24 -15.59
CA LEU A 76 -17.80 7.37 -16.34
C LEU A 76 -17.07 6.03 -16.46
N ALA A 77 -16.96 5.27 -15.37
CA ALA A 77 -16.34 3.95 -15.36
C ALA A 77 -17.02 2.97 -16.33
N LYS A 78 -18.36 3.03 -16.43
CA LYS A 78 -19.14 2.24 -17.40
C LYS A 78 -18.82 2.63 -18.85
N LYS A 79 -18.65 3.92 -19.14
CA LYS A 79 -18.31 4.42 -20.49
C LYS A 79 -16.86 4.09 -20.88
N LEU A 80 -15.95 4.05 -19.91
CA LEU A 80 -14.51 3.80 -20.13
C LEU A 80 -14.14 2.31 -20.03
N SER A 81 -15.13 1.40 -20.09
CA SER A 81 -14.91 -0.04 -19.96
C SER A 81 -14.02 -0.59 -21.11
N PRO A 82 -12.99 -1.41 -20.83
CA PRO A 82 -12.59 -1.97 -19.54
C PRO A 82 -11.89 -0.95 -18.63
N CYS A 83 -12.37 -0.84 -17.38
CA CYS A 83 -11.91 0.18 -16.44
C CYS A 83 -11.62 -0.42 -15.06
N ILE A 84 -10.57 0.08 -14.40
CA ILE A 84 -10.27 -0.18 -12.99
C ILE A 84 -10.64 1.08 -12.20
N VAL A 85 -11.56 0.96 -11.24
CA VAL A 85 -11.86 2.03 -10.29
C VAL A 85 -11.05 1.77 -9.04
N PHE A 86 -10.07 2.62 -8.76
CA PHE A 86 -9.23 2.54 -7.57
C PHE A 86 -9.67 3.57 -6.54
N ILE A 87 -10.04 3.09 -5.35
CA ILE A 87 -10.47 3.92 -4.23
C ILE A 87 -9.41 3.84 -3.16
N ASP A 88 -8.69 4.95 -2.97
CA ASP A 88 -7.70 5.07 -1.91
C ASP A 88 -8.31 5.68 -0.65
N GLU A 89 -7.73 5.34 0.50
CA GLU A 89 -8.21 5.77 1.83
C GLU A 89 -9.70 5.49 2.02
N ALA A 90 -10.11 4.27 1.68
CA ALA A 90 -11.51 3.87 1.71
C ALA A 90 -12.13 3.97 3.11
N ASP A 91 -11.32 3.90 4.17
CA ASP A 91 -11.73 4.16 5.54
C ASP A 91 -12.21 5.61 5.76
N ALA A 92 -11.86 6.56 4.90
CA ALA A 92 -12.40 7.92 4.96
C ALA A 92 -13.87 8.00 4.47
N ILE A 93 -14.28 7.12 3.53
CA ILE A 93 -15.65 7.07 2.97
C ILE A 93 -16.51 6.03 3.69
N PHE A 94 -15.93 4.87 4.00
CA PHE A 94 -16.66 3.70 4.51
C PHE A 94 -16.42 3.47 6.00
N GLY A 95 -15.57 4.28 6.63
CA GLY A 95 -15.30 4.20 8.06
C GLY A 95 -16.51 4.65 8.87
N SER A 96 -16.78 3.94 9.98
CA SER A 96 -17.81 4.34 10.92
C SER A 96 -17.40 5.61 11.70
N ARG A 97 -17.58 6.80 11.12
CA ARG A 97 -17.39 8.05 11.89
C ARG A 97 -18.41 8.11 13.02
N SER A 98 -17.91 7.98 14.25
CA SER A 98 -18.67 7.99 15.50
C SER A 98 -19.18 9.38 15.92
N ASN A 99 -18.86 10.45 15.19
CA ASN A 99 -19.33 11.80 15.53
C ASN A 99 -20.80 12.03 15.15
N ALA A 100 -21.60 12.43 16.13
CA ALA A 100 -23.05 12.45 16.13
C ALA A 100 -23.73 13.45 15.16
N GLY A 101 -22.98 14.31 14.46
CA GLY A 101 -23.54 15.38 13.61
C GLY A 101 -23.84 15.00 12.15
N ASN A 102 -23.06 14.08 11.55
CA ASN A 102 -23.08 13.84 10.09
C ASN A 102 -23.37 12.37 9.68
N LYS A 103 -23.92 11.55 10.59
CA LYS A 103 -24.11 10.11 10.35
C LYS A 103 -25.07 9.79 9.20
N THR A 104 -26.08 10.62 8.97
CA THR A 104 -27.13 10.34 7.96
C THR A 104 -26.58 10.50 6.55
N THR A 105 -26.00 11.65 6.22
CA THR A 105 -25.43 11.92 4.88
C THR A 105 -24.32 10.94 4.51
N HIS A 106 -23.50 10.54 5.48
CA HIS A 106 -22.44 9.55 5.26
C HIS A 106 -22.99 8.17 4.90
N ARG A 107 -24.05 7.72 5.60
CA ARG A 107 -24.71 6.44 5.30
C ARG A 107 -25.41 6.47 3.94
N GLU A 108 -26.01 7.59 3.58
CA GLU A 108 -26.63 7.78 2.26
C GLU A 108 -25.61 7.65 1.12
N ILE A 109 -24.43 8.27 1.26
CA ILE A 109 -23.32 8.13 0.29
C ILE A 109 -22.87 6.68 0.18
N ILE A 110 -22.68 5.96 1.31
CA ILE A 110 -22.30 4.55 1.30
C ILE A 110 -23.36 3.71 0.59
N ASN A 111 -24.64 3.89 0.94
CA ASN A 111 -25.74 3.16 0.32
C ASN A 111 -25.82 3.43 -1.18
N GLN A 112 -25.64 4.68 -1.60
CA GLN A 112 -25.61 5.05 -3.02
C GLN A 112 -24.42 4.41 -3.73
N PHE A 113 -23.24 4.36 -3.10
CA PHE A 113 -22.06 3.68 -3.63
C PHE A 113 -22.30 2.18 -3.81
N LEU A 114 -22.86 1.51 -2.80
CA LEU A 114 -23.20 0.09 -2.86
C LEU A 114 -24.24 -0.21 -3.95
N ARG A 115 -25.24 0.67 -4.11
CA ARG A 115 -26.25 0.55 -5.16
C ARG A 115 -25.65 0.67 -6.56
N GLU A 116 -24.75 1.63 -6.78
CA GLU A 116 -24.05 1.76 -8.07
C GLU A 116 -23.14 0.56 -8.33
N TRP A 117 -22.46 0.04 -7.30
CA TRP A 117 -21.66 -1.18 -7.38
C TRP A 117 -22.48 -2.38 -7.84
N ASP A 118 -23.61 -2.65 -7.19
CA ASP A 118 -24.48 -3.77 -7.58
C ASP A 118 -25.03 -3.59 -9.00
N GLY A 119 -25.30 -2.35 -9.39
CA GLY A 119 -25.71 -1.97 -10.75
C GLY A 119 -24.62 -2.11 -11.82
N MET A 120 -23.41 -2.57 -11.48
CA MET A 120 -22.31 -2.82 -12.43
C MET A 120 -22.16 -4.28 -12.85
N GLY A 121 -22.97 -5.21 -12.34
CA GLY A 121 -22.77 -6.67 -12.48
C GLY A 121 -22.50 -7.21 -13.90
N MET A 122 -22.87 -6.48 -14.96
CA MET A 122 -22.66 -6.84 -16.36
C MET A 122 -21.50 -6.11 -17.06
N SER A 123 -20.89 -5.11 -16.42
CA SER A 123 -19.85 -4.25 -17.02
C SER A 123 -18.44 -4.76 -16.72
N ASN A 124 -17.47 -4.59 -17.64
CA ASN A 124 -16.06 -4.94 -17.40
C ASN A 124 -15.38 -3.87 -16.52
N VAL A 125 -15.95 -3.59 -15.35
CA VAL A 125 -15.41 -2.65 -14.36
C VAL A 125 -14.92 -3.44 -13.16
N PHE A 126 -13.67 -3.20 -12.77
CA PHE A 126 -13.06 -3.84 -11.61
C PHE A 126 -12.80 -2.81 -10.52
N ILE A 127 -13.33 -3.03 -9.32
CA ILE A 127 -13.10 -2.12 -8.20
C ILE A 127 -11.92 -2.62 -7.36
N MET A 128 -10.97 -1.74 -7.10
CA MET A 128 -9.87 -1.95 -6.16
C MET A 128 -9.97 -0.93 -5.03
N VAL A 129 -9.89 -1.39 -3.79
CA VAL A 129 -10.07 -0.57 -2.59
C VAL A 129 -8.82 -0.68 -1.73
N ALA A 130 -8.22 0.44 -1.33
CA ALA A 130 -7.13 0.47 -0.36
C ALA A 130 -7.61 1.06 0.98
N SER A 131 -7.22 0.42 2.09
CA SER A 131 -7.52 0.94 3.43
C SER A 131 -6.40 0.67 4.43
N ASN A 132 -6.20 1.62 5.35
CA ASN A 132 -5.29 1.44 6.49
C ASN A 132 -6.01 0.89 7.73
N ARG A 133 -7.35 0.97 7.76
CA ARG A 133 -8.20 0.58 8.90
C ARG A 133 -9.30 -0.37 8.44
N PRO A 134 -8.95 -1.62 8.11
CA PRO A 134 -9.91 -2.58 7.55
C PRO A 134 -11.05 -2.92 8.52
N PHE A 135 -10.81 -2.78 9.83
CA PHE A 135 -11.78 -3.02 10.91
C PHE A 135 -12.87 -1.94 11.03
N ASP A 136 -12.66 -0.75 10.44
CA ASP A 136 -13.65 0.34 10.45
C ASP A 136 -14.66 0.24 9.29
N LEU A 137 -14.45 -0.69 8.35
CA LEU A 137 -15.29 -0.84 7.15
C LEU A 137 -16.59 -1.59 7.46
N ASP A 138 -17.69 -1.11 6.86
CA ASP A 138 -19.00 -1.74 6.97
C ASP A 138 -19.05 -3.14 6.33
N ASP A 139 -19.76 -4.07 6.97
CA ASP A 139 -19.93 -5.45 6.51
C ASP A 139 -20.52 -5.55 5.09
N ALA A 140 -21.38 -4.61 4.69
CA ALA A 140 -21.96 -4.59 3.36
C ALA A 140 -20.91 -4.31 2.27
N VAL A 141 -19.90 -3.49 2.58
CA VAL A 141 -18.75 -3.24 1.70
C VAL A 141 -17.86 -4.47 1.68
N LEU A 142 -17.59 -5.08 2.84
CA LEU A 142 -16.76 -6.29 2.93
C LEU A 142 -17.34 -7.44 2.10
N ARG A 143 -18.65 -7.64 2.08
CA ARG A 143 -19.30 -8.70 1.26
C ARG A 143 -19.06 -8.55 -0.25
N ARG A 144 -18.89 -7.32 -0.74
CA ARG A 144 -18.60 -7.00 -2.15
C ARG A 144 -17.11 -7.02 -2.48
N LEU A 145 -16.27 -7.23 -1.48
CA LEU A 145 -14.83 -7.39 -1.59
C LEU A 145 -14.43 -8.83 -1.19
N PRO A 146 -14.74 -9.84 -2.02
CA PRO A 146 -14.46 -11.23 -1.69
C PRO A 146 -12.96 -11.56 -1.67
N ARG A 147 -12.15 -10.77 -2.38
CA ARG A 147 -10.69 -10.88 -2.35
C ARG A 147 -10.14 -9.77 -1.47
N ARG A 148 -9.42 -10.14 -0.42
CA ARG A 148 -8.78 -9.22 0.51
C ARG A 148 -7.33 -9.65 0.67
N ILE A 149 -6.40 -8.76 0.34
CA ILE A 149 -4.96 -9.00 0.37
C ILE A 149 -4.34 -8.09 1.41
N LEU A 150 -3.68 -8.69 2.39
CA LEU A 150 -2.82 -8.01 3.33
C LEU A 150 -1.51 -7.60 2.64
N VAL A 151 -1.20 -6.32 2.67
CA VAL A 151 0.08 -5.72 2.27
C VAL A 151 0.81 -5.35 3.56
N ASP A 152 1.53 -6.33 4.11
CA ASP A 152 2.24 -6.21 5.38
C ASP A 152 3.56 -5.45 5.25
N LEU A 153 4.24 -5.22 6.38
CA LEU A 153 5.59 -4.68 6.42
C LEU A 153 6.58 -5.55 5.62
N PRO A 154 7.57 -4.93 4.95
CA PRO A 154 8.55 -5.65 4.16
C PRO A 154 9.47 -6.53 5.02
N VAL A 155 9.75 -7.75 4.56
CA VAL A 155 10.78 -8.61 5.17
C VAL A 155 12.18 -8.11 4.82
N THR A 156 13.22 -8.61 5.48
CA THR A 156 14.62 -8.19 5.29
C THR A 156 15.05 -8.17 3.81
N LYS A 157 14.69 -9.20 3.04
CA LYS A 157 14.98 -9.25 1.58
C LYS A 157 14.19 -8.22 0.76
N ASP A 158 12.97 -7.91 1.18
CA ASP A 158 12.15 -6.88 0.54
C ASP A 158 12.71 -5.49 0.86
N ARG A 159 13.16 -5.26 2.11
CA ARG A 159 13.83 -4.01 2.52
C ARG A 159 15.11 -3.78 1.71
N GLU A 160 15.95 -4.79 1.55
CA GLU A 160 17.13 -4.73 0.69
C GLU A 160 16.75 -4.33 -0.75
N SER A 161 15.68 -4.93 -1.29
CA SER A 161 15.20 -4.62 -2.64
C SER A 161 14.64 -3.19 -2.75
N ILE A 162 13.93 -2.71 -1.73
CA ILE A 162 13.41 -1.34 -1.65
C ILE A 162 14.57 -0.34 -1.57
N LEU A 163 15.59 -0.61 -0.76
CA LEU A 163 16.80 0.22 -0.66
C LEU A 163 17.53 0.28 -2.01
N LYS A 164 17.67 -0.84 -2.72
CA LYS A 164 18.24 -0.86 -4.09
C LYS A 164 17.48 0.05 -5.05
N ILE A 165 16.14 0.04 -4.99
CA ILE A 165 15.32 0.89 -5.86
C ILE A 165 15.53 2.37 -5.53
N HIS A 166 15.57 2.73 -4.25
CA HIS A 166 15.74 4.13 -3.83
C HIS A 166 17.15 4.68 -4.05
N LEU A 167 18.16 3.82 -4.02
CA LEU A 167 19.57 4.20 -4.17
C LEU A 167 20.12 3.96 -5.58
N ASN A 168 19.28 3.53 -6.54
CA ASN A 168 19.71 3.18 -7.89
C ASN A 168 20.44 4.31 -8.64
N ASP A 169 20.05 5.56 -8.36
CA ASP A 169 20.60 6.75 -9.03
C ASP A 169 21.69 7.45 -8.20
N GLU A 170 22.04 6.91 -7.02
CA GLU A 170 23.05 7.45 -6.11
C GLU A 170 24.38 6.71 -6.27
N ILE A 171 25.49 7.40 -6.01
CA ILE A 171 26.81 6.76 -5.92
C ILE A 171 27.00 6.31 -4.47
N LEU A 172 27.26 5.01 -4.28
CA LEU A 172 27.52 4.42 -2.98
C LEU A 172 29.01 4.13 -2.83
N ASP A 173 29.54 4.46 -1.66
CA ASP A 173 30.87 4.05 -1.22
C ASP A 173 30.89 2.55 -0.87
N ASP A 174 32.06 1.91 -0.96
CA ASP A 174 32.25 0.49 -0.64
C ASP A 174 31.86 0.12 0.81
N SER A 175 31.80 1.12 1.71
CA SER A 175 31.31 0.95 3.06
C SER A 175 29.80 0.64 3.15
N VAL A 176 29.01 0.91 2.10
CA VAL A 176 27.56 0.77 2.12
C VAL A 176 27.13 -0.63 1.69
N LYS A 177 26.76 -1.47 2.65
CA LYS A 177 26.19 -2.80 2.39
C LYS A 177 24.69 -2.80 2.63
N LEU A 178 23.91 -2.95 1.55
CA LEU A 178 22.45 -2.91 1.60
C LEU A 178 21.84 -4.04 2.45
N ASN A 179 22.49 -5.20 2.52
CA ASN A 179 22.04 -6.32 3.34
C ASN A 179 22.11 -5.97 4.84
N GLU A 180 23.22 -5.36 5.27
CA GLU A 180 23.42 -4.94 6.66
C GLU A 180 22.43 -3.82 7.03
N LEU A 181 22.19 -2.87 6.12
CA LEU A 181 21.17 -1.82 6.31
C LEU A 181 19.75 -2.40 6.44
N ALA A 182 19.42 -3.44 5.66
CA ALA A 182 18.13 -4.10 5.74
C ALA A 182 17.93 -4.85 7.08
N GLU A 183 18.99 -5.45 7.62
CA GLU A 183 18.99 -6.08 8.95
C GLU A 183 18.85 -5.07 10.09
N GLN A 184 19.46 -3.88 9.95
CA GLN A 184 19.41 -2.81 10.94
C GLN A 184 18.09 -2.02 10.94
N THR A 185 17.17 -2.29 10.01
CA THR A 185 15.90 -1.56 9.84
C THR A 185 14.66 -2.44 10.05
N PRO A 186 14.56 -3.20 11.16
CA PRO A 186 13.36 -4.00 11.42
C PRO A 186 12.13 -3.10 11.54
N LEU A 187 10.98 -3.59 11.06
CA LEU A 187 9.68 -2.91 11.09
C LEU A 187 9.57 -1.62 10.25
N TYR A 188 10.62 -1.22 9.53
CA TYR A 188 10.54 -0.07 8.65
C TYR A 188 9.54 -0.33 7.52
N SER A 189 8.62 0.61 7.31
CA SER A 189 7.76 0.62 6.13
C SER A 189 8.55 1.04 4.88
N GLY A 190 7.96 0.87 3.69
CA GLY A 190 8.56 1.39 2.46
C GLY A 190 8.77 2.90 2.50
N SER A 191 7.84 3.64 3.13
CA SER A 191 8.00 5.08 3.37
C SER A 191 9.16 5.41 4.32
N ASP A 192 9.36 4.60 5.36
CA ASP A 192 10.46 4.82 6.32
C ASP A 192 11.82 4.58 5.66
N LEU A 193 11.94 3.53 4.85
CA LEU A 193 13.16 3.26 4.06
C LEU A 193 13.46 4.37 3.05
N LYS A 194 12.43 4.94 2.42
CA LYS A 194 12.60 6.11 1.55
C LYS A 194 13.11 7.31 2.36
N ASN A 195 12.51 7.60 3.51
CA ASN A 195 12.91 8.71 4.37
C ASN A 195 14.34 8.53 4.92
N LEU A 196 14.73 7.29 5.22
CA LEU A 196 16.09 6.93 5.58
C LEU A 196 17.09 7.30 4.49
N CYS A 197 16.81 6.92 3.23
CA CYS A 197 17.66 7.27 2.09
C CYS A 197 17.75 8.80 1.90
N VAL A 198 16.64 9.51 2.06
CA VAL A 198 16.59 10.98 1.99
C VAL A 198 17.41 11.63 3.11
N SER A 199 17.29 11.15 4.36
CA SER A 199 18.08 11.66 5.49
C SER A 199 19.58 11.40 5.29
N ALA A 200 19.97 10.22 4.79
CA ALA A 200 21.37 9.92 4.47
C ALA A 200 21.92 10.86 3.39
N ALA A 201 21.14 11.13 2.34
CA ALA A 201 21.50 12.07 1.31
C ALA A 201 21.64 13.52 1.83
N LEU A 202 20.74 13.96 2.71
CA LEU A 202 20.83 15.27 3.37
C LEU A 202 22.03 15.37 4.29
N ALA A 203 22.38 14.30 5.02
CA ALA A 203 23.56 14.23 5.86
C ALA A 203 24.85 14.40 5.03
N CYS A 204 24.92 13.78 3.84
CA CYS A 204 26.03 13.96 2.92
C CYS A 204 26.15 15.42 2.44
N VAL A 205 25.03 16.04 2.04
CA VAL A 205 25.03 17.43 1.56
C VAL A 205 25.45 18.41 2.66
N ARG A 206 25.04 18.18 3.91
CA ARG A 206 25.49 18.98 5.06
C ARG A 206 27.01 18.90 5.24
N GLU A 207 27.56 17.69 5.19
CA GLU A 207 29.02 17.49 5.30
C GLU A 207 29.80 18.16 4.16
N GLU A 208 29.31 18.04 2.92
CA GLU A 208 29.91 18.71 1.76
C GLU A 208 29.90 20.23 1.91
N ASN A 209 28.81 20.80 2.41
CA ASN A 209 28.71 22.24 2.64
C ASN A 209 29.63 22.72 3.77
N ASP A 210 29.76 21.95 4.85
CA ASP A 210 30.71 22.25 5.94
C ASP A 210 32.17 22.18 5.45
N LEU A 211 32.48 21.23 4.57
CA LEU A 211 33.79 21.14 3.91
C LEU A 211 34.04 22.34 2.98
N ALA A 212 33.05 22.78 2.22
CA ALA A 212 33.16 23.96 1.37
C ALA A 212 33.37 25.24 2.19
N ASN A 213 32.64 25.40 3.29
CA ASN A 213 32.80 26.55 4.19
C ASN A 213 34.16 26.56 4.89
N SER A 214 34.69 25.39 5.29
CA SER A 214 36.01 25.32 5.92
C SER A 214 37.17 25.55 4.95
N LYS A 215 36.96 25.32 3.65
CA LYS A 215 37.95 25.52 2.57
C LYS A 215 37.66 26.76 1.72
N GLN A 216 36.98 27.75 2.28
CA GLN A 216 36.55 28.94 1.54
C GLN A 216 37.73 29.75 0.95
N ASP A 217 38.92 29.64 1.53
CA ASP A 217 40.16 30.29 1.05
C ASP A 217 40.90 29.49 -0.05
N ASP A 218 40.51 28.25 -0.31
CA ASP A 218 41.12 27.39 -1.33
C ASP A 218 40.38 27.52 -2.68
N LYS A 219 40.96 28.30 -3.59
CA LYS A 219 40.37 28.59 -4.92
C LYS A 219 40.28 27.37 -5.83
N ASP A 220 41.02 26.30 -5.54
CA ASP A 220 41.02 25.07 -6.32
C ASP A 220 40.05 24.02 -5.75
N PHE A 221 39.47 24.25 -4.57
CA PHE A 221 38.50 23.34 -3.98
C PHE A 221 37.18 23.36 -4.76
N LYS A 222 36.86 22.23 -5.39
CA LYS A 222 35.58 22.00 -6.06
C LYS A 222 34.89 20.81 -5.45
N LEU A 223 33.60 20.96 -5.18
CA LEU A 223 32.74 19.85 -4.81
C LEU A 223 32.58 18.89 -6.00
N PRO A 224 32.46 17.58 -5.73
CA PRO A 224 32.22 16.61 -6.79
C PRO A 224 30.87 16.88 -7.47
N GLU A 225 30.76 16.59 -8.77
CA GLU A 225 29.51 16.76 -9.51
C GLU A 225 28.38 15.87 -9.00
N LYS A 226 28.73 14.73 -8.40
CA LYS A 226 27.81 13.79 -7.76
C LYS A 226 28.28 13.46 -6.36
N ARG A 227 27.36 13.55 -5.40
CA ARG A 227 27.59 13.11 -4.02
C ARG A 227 27.84 11.61 -3.97
N THR A 228 28.67 11.20 -3.01
CA THR A 228 28.92 9.79 -2.70
C THR A 228 28.45 9.49 -1.29
N LEU A 229 27.45 8.60 -1.17
CA LEU A 229 26.89 8.22 0.11
C LEU A 229 27.76 7.13 0.76
N SER A 230 28.09 7.34 2.03
CA SER A 230 28.95 6.46 2.83
C SER A 230 28.19 5.88 4.02
N GLY A 231 28.69 4.79 4.61
CA GLY A 231 28.03 4.10 5.74
C GLY A 231 27.67 5.03 6.90
N ARG A 232 28.56 5.99 7.23
CA ARG A 232 28.33 7.02 8.27
C ARG A 232 27.08 7.89 8.03
N HIS A 233 26.72 8.13 6.77
CA HIS A 233 25.51 8.90 6.44
C HIS A 233 24.25 8.12 6.77
N PHE A 234 24.26 6.82 6.48
CA PHE A 234 23.16 5.91 6.86
C PHE A 234 23.09 5.69 8.37
N GLU A 235 24.22 5.59 9.07
CA GLU A 235 24.24 5.50 10.54
C GLU A 235 23.62 6.73 11.21
N LYS A 236 23.88 7.94 10.67
CA LYS A 236 23.22 9.17 11.12
C LYS A 236 21.73 9.12 10.81
N ALA A 237 21.36 8.70 9.61
CA ALA A 237 19.98 8.62 9.18
C ALA A 237 19.14 7.64 10.01
N ILE A 238 19.68 6.47 10.37
CA ILE A 238 19.00 5.48 11.24
C ILE A 238 18.75 6.05 12.64
N LYS A 239 19.61 6.94 13.14
CA LYS A 239 19.41 7.61 14.43
C LYS A 239 18.33 8.70 14.36
N GLU A 240 18.18 9.36 13.21
CA GLU A 240 17.18 10.43 13.02
C GLU A 240 15.80 9.88 12.65
N ILE A 241 15.74 8.84 11.82
CA ILE A 241 14.49 8.26 11.32
C ILE A 241 14.17 7.01 12.13
N SER A 242 13.12 7.06 12.96
CA SER A 242 12.58 5.88 13.63
C SER A 242 11.50 5.20 12.79
N ALA A 243 11.27 3.91 13.03
CA ALA A 243 10.17 3.20 12.40
C ALA A 243 8.83 3.86 12.76
N SER A 244 7.99 4.12 11.75
CA SER A 244 6.68 4.74 11.96
C SER A 244 5.68 3.80 12.66
N ILE A 245 6.01 2.51 12.72
CA ILE A 245 5.17 1.44 13.25
C ILE A 245 5.96 0.66 14.30
N SER A 246 5.34 0.40 15.44
CA SER A 246 5.88 -0.44 16.51
C SER A 246 5.10 -1.75 16.64
N GLU A 247 5.72 -2.78 17.21
CA GLU A 247 5.09 -4.08 17.46
C GLU A 247 3.89 -3.99 18.40
N ASP A 248 3.95 -3.11 19.40
CA ASP A 248 2.90 -2.88 20.39
C ASP A 248 1.73 -2.05 19.87
N MET A 249 1.79 -1.62 18.60
CA MET A 249 0.75 -0.78 18.04
C MET A 249 -0.56 -1.59 17.94
N SER A 250 -1.59 -1.11 18.65
CA SER A 250 -2.92 -1.73 18.65
C SER A 250 -3.51 -1.87 17.24
N SER A 251 -3.14 -0.96 16.33
CA SER A 251 -3.51 -0.98 14.92
C SER A 251 -2.93 -2.19 14.17
N LEU A 252 -1.66 -2.53 14.36
CA LEU A 252 -1.01 -3.67 13.72
C LEU A 252 -1.63 -4.98 14.20
N THR A 253 -1.86 -5.08 15.52
CA THR A 253 -2.55 -6.22 16.12
C THR A 253 -3.98 -6.37 15.59
N ALA A 254 -4.72 -5.25 15.45
CA ALA A 254 -6.05 -5.25 14.88
C ALA A 254 -6.06 -5.68 13.40
N ILE A 255 -5.09 -5.22 12.61
CA ILE A 255 -4.93 -5.62 11.20
C ILE A 255 -4.66 -7.12 11.10
N ARG A 256 -3.78 -7.68 11.94
CA ARG A 256 -3.49 -9.13 11.98
C ARG A 256 -4.71 -9.95 12.38
N LYS A 257 -5.45 -9.53 13.40
CA LYS A 257 -6.72 -10.19 13.78
C LYS A 257 -7.75 -10.13 12.66
N PHE A 258 -7.85 -8.99 11.96
CA PHE A 258 -8.74 -8.85 10.81
C PHE A 258 -8.33 -9.80 9.68
N ASP A 259 -7.04 -9.89 9.34
CA ASP A 259 -6.52 -10.84 8.35
C ASP A 259 -6.86 -12.29 8.73
N GLU A 260 -6.75 -12.63 10.01
CA GLU A 260 -7.08 -13.96 10.47
C GLU A 260 -8.55 -14.33 10.25
N GLN A 261 -9.45 -13.36 10.41
CA GLN A 261 -10.89 -13.57 10.26
C GLN A 261 -11.35 -13.48 8.80
N TYR A 262 -10.83 -12.50 8.04
CA TYR A 262 -11.38 -12.06 6.76
C TYR A 262 -10.40 -12.09 5.58
N GLY A 263 -9.12 -12.37 5.83
CA GLY A 263 -8.06 -12.41 4.83
C GLY A 263 -8.12 -13.61 3.89
N ASP A 264 -7.37 -13.53 2.80
CA ASP A 264 -7.32 -14.58 1.79
C ASP A 264 -6.63 -15.84 2.30
N ARG A 265 -7.41 -16.93 2.44
CA ARG A 265 -6.93 -18.23 2.94
C ARG A 265 -5.86 -18.87 2.05
N ARG A 266 -5.73 -18.46 0.77
CA ARG A 266 -4.70 -19.00 -0.13
C ARG A 266 -3.26 -18.65 0.30
N GLY A 267 -3.07 -17.65 1.17
CA GLY A 267 -1.77 -17.31 1.74
C GLY A 267 -1.41 -18.08 3.03
N ARG A 268 -2.37 -18.75 3.67
CA ARG A 268 -2.16 -19.48 4.93
C ARG A 268 -1.51 -20.84 4.67
N ARG A 269 -0.19 -20.95 4.75
CA ARG A 269 0.43 -22.26 5.06
C ARG A 269 -0.01 -22.65 6.47
N LYS A 270 -0.66 -23.81 6.60
CA LYS A 270 -1.05 -24.44 7.88
C LYS A 270 0.14 -24.43 8.87
N LYS A 271 0.05 -23.67 9.96
CA LYS A 271 0.73 -24.05 11.22
C LYS A 271 -0.15 -25.11 11.88
N SER A 272 0.21 -26.39 11.73
CA SER A 272 -0.25 -27.44 12.62
C SER A 272 0.91 -27.78 13.54
N ALA A 273 0.82 -27.37 14.80
CA ALA A 273 1.51 -28.02 15.91
C ALA A 273 0.77 -27.63 17.20
N TYR A 274 -0.12 -28.52 17.61
CA TYR A 274 -0.57 -28.65 18.99
C TYR A 274 0.66 -29.01 19.83
N GLY A 275 1.01 -28.23 20.85
CA GLY A 275 2.13 -28.56 21.74
C GLY A 275 2.34 -27.49 22.82
N PHE A 276 1.97 -27.82 24.05
CA PHE A 276 2.36 -27.09 25.26
C PHE A 276 3.90 -26.99 25.35
N GLY A 277 4.42 -25.81 25.63
CA GLY A 277 5.84 -25.60 25.97
C GLY A 277 6.18 -24.12 26.09
N LEU A 278 6.48 -23.65 27.31
CA LEU A 278 7.14 -22.38 27.55
C LEU A 278 8.52 -22.37 26.85
N GLY A 279 8.89 -21.29 26.16
CA GLY A 279 10.27 -21.08 25.74
C GLY A 279 10.47 -20.32 24.43
N ASP A 280 10.95 -19.08 24.60
CA ASP A 280 11.84 -18.30 23.74
C ASP A 280 11.31 -17.61 22.46
N GLY A 281 11.56 -16.30 22.42
CA GLY A 281 11.09 -15.36 21.41
C GLY A 281 12.06 -15.24 20.24
N SER A 282 11.93 -16.12 19.26
CA SER A 282 12.50 -15.91 17.92
C SER A 282 11.41 -16.05 16.86
N VAL A 283 11.11 -14.94 16.19
CA VAL A 283 10.12 -14.89 15.11
C VAL A 283 10.85 -15.07 13.79
N ASP A 284 10.48 -16.14 13.09
CA ASP A 284 10.98 -16.52 11.77
C ASP A 284 10.54 -15.50 10.69
N GLU A 285 11.48 -14.65 10.24
CA GLU A 285 11.30 -13.60 9.20
C GLU A 285 10.99 -14.14 7.79
N SER A 286 10.89 -15.47 7.60
CA SER A 286 10.82 -16.09 6.27
C SER A 286 9.40 -16.30 5.71
N ALA A 287 8.35 -15.84 6.39
CA ALA A 287 7.00 -16.39 6.23
C ALA A 287 5.96 -15.55 5.46
N ALA A 288 6.34 -14.71 4.48
CA ALA A 288 5.35 -14.07 3.60
C ALA A 288 5.87 -13.95 2.16
N ARG A 289 5.41 -14.83 1.27
CA ARG A 289 5.61 -14.70 -0.19
C ARG A 289 4.26 -14.66 -0.89
N VAL A 290 4.06 -13.66 -1.75
CA VAL A 290 3.30 -13.82 -3.00
C VAL A 290 4.26 -14.48 -4.00
N ARG A 291 3.95 -15.69 -4.48
CA ARG A 291 4.79 -16.37 -5.49
C ARG A 291 4.73 -15.64 -6.83
N PRO A 292 5.84 -15.57 -7.60
CA PRO A 292 5.79 -15.12 -8.98
C PRO A 292 4.99 -16.13 -9.84
N PRO A 293 4.34 -15.68 -10.93
CA PRO A 293 3.70 -16.58 -11.87
C PRO A 293 4.77 -17.43 -12.59
N LYS A 294 4.46 -18.72 -12.77
CA LYS A 294 5.19 -19.59 -13.70
C LYS A 294 4.85 -19.22 -15.14
#